data_AF-A0A8B6XCE9-F1
#
_entry.id   AF-A0A8B6XCE9-F1
#
_cell.length_a   1.000
_cell.length_b   1.000
_cell.length_c   1.000
_cell.angle_alpha   90.00
_cell.angle_beta   90.00
_cell.angle_gamma   90.00
#
_symmetry.space_group_name_H-M   'P 1'
#
loop_
_entity.id
_entity.type
_entity.pdbx_description
1 polymer ?
#
loop_
_entity_poly.entity_id
_entity_poly.type
_entity_poly.pdbx_seq_one_letter_code
_entity_poly.pdbx_strand_id
1 'polypeptide(L)'
;MPQISGNALVLLIQLLDERISTLEKMISETDEAAEELVEYEDELLSCITVENELMVAYEEALKETGNLPSYRDLTPGRQTKSAG
;
A
#
# COMPACT_ATOMS: atom_id res chain seq x y z
N MET A 1 -9.90 2.70 -22.05
CA MET A 1 -10.20 2.66 -20.61
C MET A 1 -9.91 4.04 -20.03
N PRO A 2 -10.64 4.52 -19.02
CA PRO A 2 -10.27 5.78 -18.35
C PRO A 2 -8.85 5.66 -17.78
N GLN A 3 -7.99 6.65 -18.05
CA GLN A 3 -6.66 6.76 -17.47
C GLN A 3 -6.76 7.46 -16.12
N ILE A 4 -6.28 6.80 -15.06
CA ILE A 4 -6.08 7.43 -13.75
C ILE A 4 -4.85 8.33 -13.87
N SER A 5 -4.92 9.56 -13.35
CA SER A 5 -3.79 10.49 -13.41
C SER A 5 -2.67 10.04 -12.46
N GLY A 6 -1.42 10.40 -12.77
CA GLY A 6 -0.27 10.13 -11.89
C GLY A 6 -0.48 10.65 -10.46
N ASN A 7 -1.06 11.84 -10.30
CA ASN A 7 -1.40 12.39 -8.98
C ASN A 7 -2.47 11.56 -8.25
N ALA A 8 -3.44 11.00 -8.96
CA ALA A 8 -4.43 10.11 -8.35
C ALA A 8 -3.78 8.79 -7.92
N LEU A 9 -2.83 8.25 -8.71
CA LEU A 9 -2.04 7.08 -8.30
C LEU A 9 -1.23 7.35 -7.02
N VAL A 10 -0.59 8.51 -6.91
CA VAL A 10 0.11 8.92 -5.67
C VAL A 10 -0.81 8.86 -4.46
N LEU A 11 -2.00 9.47 -4.55
CA LEU A 11 -2.95 9.52 -3.45
C LEU A 11 -3.47 8.12 -3.08
N LEU A 12 -3.75 7.28 -4.08
CA LEU A 12 -4.19 5.90 -3.85
C LEU A 12 -3.12 5.05 -3.17
N ILE A 13 -1.85 5.21 -3.57
CA ILE A 13 -0.72 4.50 -2.94
C ILE A 13 -0.56 4.93 -1.48
N GLN A 14 -0.59 6.23 -1.20
CA GLN A 14 -0.46 6.74 0.17
C GLN A 14 -1.62 6.30 1.07
N LEU A 15 -2.86 6.34 0.56
CA LEU A 15 -4.03 5.87 1.29
C LEU A 15 -3.95 4.37 1.59
N LEU A 16 -3.51 3.58 0.61
CA LEU A 16 -3.35 2.14 0.79
C LEU A 16 -2.23 1.80 1.78
N ASP A 17 -1.11 2.54 1.75
CA ASP A 17 -0.01 2.42 2.72
C ASP A 17 -0.48 2.67 4.16
N GLU A 18 -1.30 3.70 4.37
CA GLU A 18 -1.92 3.99 5.67
C GLU A 18 -2.87 2.87 6.11
N ARG A 19 -3.69 2.33 5.18
CA ARG A 19 -4.60 1.22 5.49
C ARG A 19 -3.85 -0.05 5.87
N ILE A 20 -2.81 -0.41 5.11
CA ILE A 20 -1.93 -1.55 5.40
C ILE A 20 -1.29 -1.37 6.78
N SER A 21 -0.71 -0.20 7.07
CA SER A 21 -0.10 0.08 8.36
C SER A 21 -1.09 -0.04 9.52
N THR A 22 -2.34 0.40 9.30
CA THR A 22 -3.43 0.27 10.27
C THR A 22 -3.80 -1.20 10.51
N LEU A 23 -3.93 -1.99 9.44
CA LEU A 23 -4.24 -3.41 9.51
C LEU A 23 -3.12 -4.20 10.21
N GLU A 24 -1.86 -3.95 9.84
CA GLU A 24 -0.70 -4.56 10.52
C GLU A 24 -0.71 -4.29 12.02
N LYS A 25 -1.06 -3.06 12.42
CA LYS A 25 -1.21 -2.70 13.83
C LYS A 25 -2.36 -3.44 14.49
N MET A 26 -3.55 -3.44 13.87
CA MET A 26 -4.72 -4.16 14.38
C MET A 26 -4.41 -5.64 14.59
N ILE A 27 -3.79 -6.30 13.61
CA ILE A 27 -3.35 -7.70 13.69
C ILE A 27 -2.39 -7.89 14.86
N SER A 28 -1.40 -7.00 15.03
CA SER A 28 -0.42 -7.12 16.12
C SER A 28 -1.00 -6.91 17.53
N GLU A 29 -2.13 -6.21 17.64
CA GLU A 29 -2.81 -5.91 18.91
C GLU A 29 -3.98 -6.87 19.19
N THR A 30 -4.40 -7.67 18.20
CA THR A 30 -5.53 -8.60 18.30
C THR A 30 -5.08 -9.95 18.88
N ASP A 31 -5.92 -10.55 19.71
CA ASP A 31 -5.70 -11.89 20.26
C ASP A 31 -5.69 -12.96 19.14
N GLU A 32 -4.74 -13.89 19.17
CA GLU A 32 -4.60 -14.98 18.19
C GLU A 32 -5.86 -15.85 18.06
N ALA A 33 -6.72 -15.89 19.09
CA ALA A 33 -7.96 -16.64 19.10
C ALA A 33 -9.20 -15.82 18.68
N ALA A 34 -9.05 -14.52 18.40
CA ALA A 34 -10.17 -13.67 18.00
C ALA A 34 -10.60 -13.95 16.56
N GLU A 35 -11.90 -14.09 16.32
CA GLU A 35 -12.45 -14.31 14.97
C GLU A 35 -12.13 -13.15 14.01
N GLU A 36 -12.08 -11.91 14.55
CA GLU A 36 -11.75 -10.67 13.82
C GLU A 36 -10.33 -10.67 13.26
N LEU A 37 -9.41 -11.47 13.83
CA LEU A 37 -8.03 -11.58 13.33
C LEU A 37 -7.99 -12.08 11.90
N VAL A 38 -8.79 -13.10 11.58
CA VAL A 38 -8.85 -13.69 10.24
C VAL A 38 -9.36 -12.67 9.23
N GLU A 39 -10.35 -11.85 9.61
CA GLU A 39 -10.87 -10.79 8.75
C GLU A 39 -9.80 -9.72 8.45
N TYR A 40 -9.01 -9.33 9.45
CA TYR A 40 -7.92 -8.38 9.25
C TYR A 40 -6.79 -8.94 8.39
N GLU A 41 -6.43 -10.22 8.55
CA GLU A 41 -5.43 -10.90 7.73
C GLU A 41 -5.88 -11.02 6.26
N ASP A 42 -7.15 -11.39 6.02
CA ASP A 42 -7.73 -11.47 4.67
C ASP A 42 -7.80 -10.10 3.99
N GLU A 43 -8.16 -9.04 4.74
CA GLU A 43 -8.15 -7.68 4.21
C GLU A 43 -6.71 -7.22 3.91
N LEU A 44 -5.75 -7.51 4.80
CA LEU A 44 -4.35 -7.17 4.56
C LEU A 44 -3.81 -7.85 3.30
N LEU A 45 -4.14 -9.12 3.09
CA LEU A 45 -3.75 -9.85 1.87
C LEU A 45 -4.35 -9.20 0.61
N SER A 46 -5.60 -8.75 0.69
CA SER A 46 -6.26 -8.02 -0.39
C SER A 46 -5.58 -6.68 -0.67
N CYS A 47 -5.22 -5.93 0.38
CA CYS A 47 -4.49 -4.67 0.25
C CYS A 47 -3.12 -4.85 -0.41
N ILE A 48 -2.36 -5.89 -0.03
CA ILE A 48 -1.06 -6.21 -0.64
C ILE A 48 -1.22 -6.52 -2.13
N THR A 49 -2.30 -7.20 -2.52
CA THR A 49 -2.58 -7.50 -3.93
C THR A 49 -2.82 -6.20 -4.72
N VAL A 50 -3.67 -5.31 -4.21
CA VAL A 50 -3.95 -4.01 -4.83
C VAL A 50 -2.70 -3.12 -4.87
N GLU A 51 -1.86 -3.18 -3.84
CA GLU A 51 -0.61 -2.43 -3.79
C GLU A 51 0.31 -2.81 -4.95
N ASN A 52 0.48 -4.11 -5.20
CA ASN A 52 1.31 -4.58 -6.31
C ASN A 52 0.79 -4.07 -7.66
N GLU A 53 -0.53 -4.04 -7.86
CA GLU A 53 -1.14 -3.48 -9.08
C GLU A 53 -0.90 -1.97 -9.20
N LEU A 54 -1.06 -1.22 -8.11
CA LEU A 54 -0.80 0.22 -8.09
C LEU A 54 0.68 0.55 -8.31
N MET A 55 1.60 -0.26 -7.78
CA MET A 55 3.04 -0.11 -8.01
C MET A 55 3.37 -0.22 -9.50
N VAL A 56 2.85 -1.26 -10.18
CA VAL A 56 3.06 -1.45 -11.62
C VAL A 56 2.50 -0.26 -12.42
N ALA A 57 1.25 0.13 -12.14
CA ALA A 57 0.63 1.27 -12.82
C ALA A 57 1.39 2.60 -12.58
N TYR A 58 1.93 2.78 -11.37
CA TYR A 58 2.72 3.95 -11.03
C TYR A 58 4.07 3.99 -11.73
N GLU A 59 4.77 2.86 -11.83
CA GLU A 59 6.02 2.78 -12.56
C GLU A 59 5.85 3.07 -14.06
N GLU A 60 4.72 2.67 -14.65
CA GLU A 60 4.35 3.05 -16.01
C GLU A 60 4.12 4.55 -16.12
N ALA A 61 3.31 5.14 -15.22
CA ALA A 61 3.05 6.57 -15.20
C ALA A 61 4.31 7.43 -14.96
N LEU A 62 5.26 6.93 -14.15
CA LEU A 62 6.54 7.58 -13.88
C LEU A 62 7.41 7.64 -15.14
N LYS A 63 7.42 6.58 -15.95
CA LYS A 63 8.15 6.54 -17.24
C LYS A 63 7.59 7.55 -18.25
N GLU A 64 6.28 7.79 -18.23
CA GLU A 64 5.61 8.72 -19.15
C GLU A 64 5.80 10.19 -18.76
N THR A 65 5.74 10.51 -17.46
CA THR A 65 5.67 11.90 -16.98
C THR A 65 6.98 12.44 -16.40
N GLY A 66 7.84 11.58 -15.83
CA GLY A 66 9.14 11.93 -15.25
C GLY A 66 9.13 12.87 -14.02
N ASN A 67 7.98 13.41 -13.62
CA ASN A 67 7.82 14.42 -12.56
C ASN A 67 7.10 13.91 -11.30
N LEU A 68 6.90 12.60 -11.20
CA LEU A 68 6.33 11.98 -10.00
C LEU A 68 7.45 11.56 -9.03
N PRO A 69 7.20 11.53 -7.71
CA PRO A 69 8.18 11.06 -6.72
C PRO A 69 8.57 9.59 -6.95
N SER A 70 9.64 9.09 -6.31
CA SER A 70 9.91 7.65 -6.40
C SER A 70 8.83 6.87 -5.62
N TYR A 71 8.50 5.65 -6.05
CA TYR A 71 7.53 4.81 -5.32
C TYR A 71 7.94 4.63 -3.86
N ARG A 72 9.25 4.50 -3.61
CA ARG A 72 9.83 4.38 -2.28
C ARG A 72 9.48 5.59 -1.39
N ASP A 73 9.44 6.80 -1.93
CA ASP A 73 9.10 8.01 -1.17
C ASP A 73 7.62 8.10 -0.79
N LEU A 74 6.76 7.30 -1.41
CA LEU A 74 5.32 7.26 -1.13
C LEU A 74 4.95 6.38 0.06
N THR A 75 5.83 5.44 0.46
CA THR A 75 5.58 4.43 1.50
C THR A 75 6.60 4.50 2.65
N PRO A 76 6.74 5.66 3.32
CA PRO A 76 7.82 5.89 4.28
C PRO A 76 7.75 4.96 5.52
N GLY A 77 6.55 4.52 5.92
CA GLY A 77 6.35 3.65 7.08
C GLY A 77 6.94 2.25 6.92
N ARG A 78 7.14 1.79 5.68
CA ARG A 78 7.67 0.45 5.37
C ARG A 78 9.16 0.43 5.03
N GLN A 79 9.80 1.59 4.88
CA GLN A 79 11.26 1.68 4.66
C GLN A 79 12.09 1.31 5.89
N THR A 80 11.54 1.45 7.10
CA THR A 80 12.28 1.20 8.35
C THR A 80 12.36 -0.27 8.74
N LYS A 81 11.56 -1.16 8.15
CA LYS A 81 11.57 -2.60 8.46
C LYS A 81 12.66 -3.39 7.70
N SER A 82 13.31 -2.82 6.68
CA SER A 82 14.34 -3.53 5.88
C SER A 82 15.78 -3.38 6.39
N ALA A 83 15.99 -2.80 7.58
CA ALA A 83 17.31 -2.58 8.18
C ALA A 83 17.55 -3.36 9.49
N GLY A 84 16.73 -4.38 9.78
CA GLY A 84 16.82 -5.23 10.96
C GLY A 84 17.13 -6.68 10.60
#